data_AF-A0AAD5MB24-F1
#
_entry.id   AF-A0AAD5MB24-F1
#
_cell.length_a   1.000
_cell.length_b   1.000
_cell.length_c   1.000
_cell.angle_alpha   90.00
_cell.angle_beta   90.00
_cell.angle_gamma   90.00
#
_symmetry.space_group_name_H-M   'P 1'
#
loop_
_entity.id
_entity.type
_entity.pdbx_description
1 polymer ?
#
loop_
_entity_poly.entity_id
_entity_poly.type
_entity_poly.pdbx_seq_one_letter_code
_entity_poly.pdbx_strand_id
1 'polypeptide(L)'
;MGRYLTIQHLRSLGVPHATVLNGSVQGLVSSKKIADVKMENFRRFAALFPEFKFVFFGDSGQGDALLASRLLQSCERQVLATFIHDVTPGLEKTGDGQRKDVYRSQGVHFFETYPGASLEAHYQGLLSGDDVRAVCQRAHEELSAMAFVGSDSDAKKAQRSQELERELTRIGAHMTT
;
A
#
# COMPACT_ATOMS: atom_id res chain seq x y z
N MET A 1 15.97 -0.28 18.99
CA MET A 1 15.23 -1.57 19.00
C MET A 1 14.28 -1.73 17.81
N GLY A 2 13.44 -0.75 17.45
CA GLY A 2 12.46 -0.89 16.35
C GLY A 2 13.01 -1.34 14.99
N ARG A 3 14.05 -0.67 14.45
CA ARG A 3 14.62 -1.00 13.12
C ARG A 3 15.06 -2.45 12.98
N TYR A 4 15.71 -3.01 14.00
CA TYR A 4 16.21 -4.39 13.96
C TYR A 4 15.05 -5.39 13.92
N LEU A 5 14.02 -5.17 14.74
CA LEU A 5 12.80 -5.99 14.75
C LEU A 5 12.06 -5.92 13.41
N THR A 6 11.95 -4.74 12.81
CA THR A 6 11.34 -4.57 11.48
C THR A 6 12.12 -5.33 10.40
N ILE A 7 13.45 -5.23 10.38
CA ILE A 7 14.28 -5.96 9.41
C ILE A 7 14.13 -7.48 9.57
N GLN A 8 14.13 -7.98 10.81
CA GLN A 8 13.96 -9.41 11.08
C GLN A 8 12.57 -9.90 10.65
N HIS A 9 11.53 -9.12 10.91
CA HIS A 9 10.18 -9.47 10.49
C HIS A 9 10.04 -9.48 8.96
N LEU A 10 10.55 -8.46 8.27
CA LEU A 10 10.55 -8.42 6.80
C LEU A 10 11.31 -9.60 6.18
N ARG A 11 12.44 -10.00 6.78
CA ARG A 11 13.16 -11.21 6.38
C ARG A 11 12.33 -12.47 6.56
N SER A 12 11.62 -12.60 7.68
CA SER A 12 10.73 -13.76 7.91
C SER A 12 9.57 -13.84 6.91
N LEU A 13 9.19 -12.70 6.33
CA LEU A 13 8.17 -12.59 5.28
C LEU A 13 8.77 -12.67 3.85
N GLY A 14 10.04 -13.07 3.70
CA GLY A 14 10.67 -13.25 2.39
C GLY A 14 11.18 -11.97 1.73
N VAL A 15 11.35 -10.87 2.48
CA VAL A 15 11.93 -9.60 2.00
C VAL A 15 13.36 -9.44 2.56
N PRO A 16 14.39 -10.08 1.96
CA PRO A 16 15.71 -10.21 2.57
C PRO A 16 16.53 -8.90 2.63
N HIS A 17 16.28 -7.98 1.69
CA HIS A 17 17.09 -6.77 1.46
C HIS A 17 16.27 -5.47 1.64
N ALA A 18 15.46 -5.40 2.69
CA ALA A 18 14.70 -4.18 3.00
C ALA A 18 15.60 -3.07 3.55
N THR A 19 15.48 -1.86 2.98
CA THR A 19 16.02 -0.64 3.58
C THR A 19 14.97 0.00 4.47
N VAL A 20 15.19 -0.04 5.79
CA VAL A 20 14.28 0.59 6.76
C VAL A 20 14.75 2.02 7.06
N LEU A 21 13.94 3.00 6.65
CA LEU A 21 14.12 4.41 6.97
C LEU A 21 13.37 4.73 8.28
N ASN A 22 14.12 5.07 9.33
CA ASN A 22 13.49 5.47 10.59
C ASN A 22 13.06 6.94 10.53
N GLY A 23 11.83 7.22 10.96
CA GLY A 23 11.44 8.56 11.40
C GLY A 23 11.67 8.69 12.91
N SER A 24 12.18 9.83 13.37
CA SER A 24 12.05 10.22 14.78
C SER A 24 10.93 11.25 14.90
N VAL A 25 9.80 10.84 15.45
CA VAL A 25 8.71 11.77 15.80
C VAL A 25 8.75 12.04 17.30
N GLN A 26 9.39 13.16 17.68
CA GLN A 26 9.32 13.67 19.06
C GLN A 26 8.09 14.59 19.20
N GLY A 27 7.28 14.38 20.25
CA GLY A 27 6.10 15.19 20.61
C GLY A 27 4.74 14.67 20.09
N LEU A 28 3.67 15.45 20.27
CA LEU A 28 2.35 15.19 19.66
C LEU A 28 2.50 15.12 18.13
N VAL A 29 2.17 13.97 17.57
CA VAL A 29 2.43 13.66 16.17
C VAL A 29 1.16 13.89 15.36
N SER A 30 1.16 14.88 14.47
CA SER A 30 0.10 15.05 13.47
C SER A 30 0.41 14.26 12.20
N SER A 31 -0.63 13.80 11.50
CA SER A 31 -0.50 13.11 10.20
C SER A 31 0.33 13.93 9.20
N LYS A 32 0.20 15.27 9.22
CA LYS A 32 1.01 16.18 8.42
C LYS A 32 2.50 16.11 8.76
N LYS A 33 2.86 16.11 10.05
CA LYS A 33 4.27 16.02 10.49
C LYS A 33 4.89 14.68 10.08
N ILE A 34 4.13 13.59 10.13
CA ILE A 34 4.57 12.28 9.63
C ILE A 34 4.86 12.34 8.14
N ALA A 35 3.94 12.91 7.35
CA ALA A 35 4.11 13.07 5.91
C ALA A 35 5.34 13.93 5.56
N ASP A 36 5.57 15.02 6.29
CA ASP A 36 6.74 15.88 6.09
C ASP A 36 8.07 15.13 6.32
N VAL A 37 8.17 14.37 7.42
CA VAL A 37 9.37 13.56 7.73
C VAL A 37 9.57 12.46 6.69
N LYS A 38 8.51 11.76 6.27
CA LYS A 38 8.61 10.74 5.22
C LYS A 38 9.03 11.34 3.87
N MET A 39 8.55 12.54 3.53
CA MET A 39 8.96 13.24 2.31
C MET A 39 10.44 13.62 2.32
N GLU A 40 10.94 14.13 3.46
CA GLU A 40 12.36 14.44 3.62
C GLU A 40 13.23 13.18 3.49
N ASN A 41 12.82 12.09 4.15
CA ASN A 41 13.50 10.80 4.06
C ASN A 41 13.51 10.27 2.62
N PHE A 42 12.39 10.36 1.91
CA PHE A 42 12.31 9.97 0.50
C PHE A 42 13.29 10.78 -0.35
N ARG A 43 13.28 12.12 -0.24
CA ARG A 43 14.18 12.98 -1.02
C ARG A 43 15.65 12.66 -0.78
N ARG A 44 16.04 12.44 0.50
CA ARG A 44 17.41 12.05 0.86
C ARG A 44 17.78 10.71 0.25
N PHE A 45 16.88 9.72 0.29
CA PHE A 45 17.13 8.40 -0.28
C PHE A 45 17.19 8.41 -1.81
N ALA A 46 16.22 9.06 -2.46
CA ALA A 46 16.15 9.16 -3.92
C ALA A 46 17.32 9.95 -4.51
N ALA A 47 17.90 10.91 -3.77
CA ALA A 47 19.10 11.62 -4.20
C ALA A 47 20.35 10.74 -4.26
N LEU A 48 20.39 9.62 -3.52
CA LEU A 48 21.49 8.64 -3.59
C LEU A 48 21.39 7.73 -4.81
N PHE A 49 20.18 7.58 -5.37
CA PHE A 49 19.89 6.70 -6.51
C PHE A 49 18.99 7.44 -7.52
N PRO A 50 19.47 8.54 -8.13
CA PRO A 50 18.67 9.36 -9.04
C PRO A 50 18.15 8.60 -10.26
N GLU A 51 18.81 7.51 -10.63
CA GLU A 51 18.46 6.58 -11.70
C GLU A 51 17.30 5.65 -11.35
N PHE A 52 17.00 5.44 -10.07
CA PHE A 52 15.91 4.58 -9.65
C PHE A 52 14.56 5.24 -9.83
N LYS A 53 13.57 4.39 -10.10
CA LYS A 53 12.15 4.73 -10.08
C LYS A 53 11.49 4.06 -8.89
N PHE A 54 10.45 4.69 -8.37
CA PHE A 54 9.81 4.30 -7.13
C PHE A 54 8.32 4.08 -7.33
N VAL A 55 7.79 3.07 -6.65
CA VAL A 55 6.36 2.89 -6.43
C VAL A 55 6.13 3.01 -4.93
N PHE A 56 5.21 3.87 -4.53
CA PHE A 56 4.95 4.13 -3.12
C PHE A 56 3.74 3.33 -2.64
N PHE A 57 3.87 2.67 -1.48
CA PHE A 57 2.78 2.01 -0.76
C PHE A 57 2.62 2.60 0.64
N GLY A 58 1.37 2.82 1.07
CA GLY A 58 1.05 3.31 2.40
C GLY A 58 -0.39 2.97 2.83
N ASP A 59 -0.88 3.57 3.91
CA ASP A 59 -2.23 3.33 4.43
C ASP A 59 -3.06 4.63 4.61
N SER A 60 -4.40 4.51 4.57
CA SER A 60 -5.32 5.64 4.72
C SER A 60 -5.50 6.12 6.17
N GLY A 61 -4.92 5.43 7.16
CA GLY A 61 -5.11 5.71 8.57
C GLY A 61 -4.25 6.84 9.12
N GLN A 62 -3.21 7.25 8.41
CA GLN A 62 -2.29 8.32 8.82
C GLN A 62 -1.98 9.30 7.66
N GLY A 63 -0.76 9.84 7.61
CA GLY A 63 -0.34 10.86 6.64
C GLY A 63 0.09 10.35 5.27
N ASP A 64 -0.13 9.07 4.95
CA ASP A 64 0.47 8.47 3.75
C ASP A 64 -0.25 8.86 2.47
N ALA A 65 -1.57 9.08 2.51
CA ALA A 65 -2.29 9.65 1.38
C ALA A 65 -1.79 11.08 1.04
N LEU A 66 -1.52 11.89 2.07
CA LEU A 66 -0.92 13.22 1.90
C LEU A 66 0.49 13.13 1.30
N LEU A 67 1.31 12.19 1.78
CA LEU A 67 2.64 11.96 1.24
C LEU A 67 2.58 11.50 -0.23
N ALA A 68 1.73 10.52 -0.55
CA ALA A 68 1.56 10.00 -1.90
C ALA A 68 1.21 11.11 -2.89
N SER A 69 0.24 11.96 -2.55
CA SER A 69 -0.11 13.14 -3.35
C SER A 69 1.08 14.07 -3.58
N ARG A 70 1.87 14.37 -2.53
CA ARG A 70 3.05 15.23 -2.65
C ARG A 70 4.17 14.59 -3.47
N LEU A 71 4.34 13.28 -3.36
CA LEU A 71 5.30 12.52 -4.16
C LEU A 71 4.96 12.61 -5.65
N LEU A 72 3.68 12.43 -6.01
CA LEU A 72 3.22 12.61 -7.39
C LEU A 72 3.45 14.04 -7.88
N GLN A 73 3.15 15.06 -7.06
CA GLN A 73 3.30 16.46 -7.47
C GLN A 73 4.76 16.93 -7.56
N SER A 74 5.63 16.49 -6.65
CA SER A 74 7.00 17.01 -6.53
C SER A 74 8.06 16.10 -7.15
N CYS A 75 7.71 14.84 -7.42
CA CYS A 75 8.64 13.79 -7.81
C CYS A 75 8.08 12.91 -8.94
N GLU A 76 7.17 13.43 -9.78
CA GLU A 76 6.51 12.71 -10.89
C GLU A 76 7.50 11.94 -11.81
N ARG A 77 8.71 12.46 -11.99
CA ARG A 77 9.73 11.80 -12.82
C ARG A 77 10.36 10.59 -12.16
N GLN A 78 10.30 10.48 -10.84
CA GLN A 78 10.91 9.41 -10.04
C GLN A 78 9.87 8.45 -9.46
N VAL A 79 8.67 8.92 -9.14
CA VAL A 79 7.58 8.11 -8.56
C VAL A 79 6.60 7.75 -9.65
N LEU A 80 6.57 6.47 -10.02
CA LEU A 80 5.75 5.95 -11.12
C LEU A 80 4.27 5.81 -10.71
N ALA A 81 4.02 5.42 -9.47
CA ALA A 81 2.69 5.15 -8.96
C ALA A 81 2.66 5.23 -7.44
N THR A 82 1.46 5.47 -6.89
CA THR A 82 1.22 5.45 -5.46
C THR A 82 -0.05 4.67 -5.12
N PHE A 83 0.06 3.78 -4.15
CA PHE A 83 -1.00 2.86 -3.73
C PHE A 83 -1.23 3.00 -2.22
N ILE A 84 -2.45 3.34 -1.83
CA ILE A 84 -2.84 3.53 -0.43
C ILE A 84 -3.86 2.46 -0.05
N HIS A 85 -3.47 1.57 0.84
CA HIS A 85 -4.39 0.60 1.41
C HIS A 85 -5.45 1.35 2.23
N ASP A 86 -6.70 1.21 1.81
CA ASP A 86 -7.81 1.83 2.50
C ASP A 86 -8.22 1.00 3.71
N VAL A 87 -7.62 1.32 4.87
CA VAL A 87 -7.91 0.64 6.14
C VAL A 87 -9.24 1.09 6.78
N THR A 88 -9.92 2.07 6.17
CA THR A 88 -11.21 2.60 6.63
C THR A 88 -12.18 2.80 5.45
N PRO A 89 -12.50 1.76 4.66
CA PRO A 89 -13.21 1.91 3.38
C PRO A 89 -14.60 2.57 3.53
N GLY A 90 -15.25 2.44 4.69
CA GLY A 90 -16.53 3.12 4.98
C GLY A 90 -16.44 4.61 5.34
N LEU A 91 -15.24 5.19 5.45
CA LEU A 91 -15.03 6.60 5.78
C LEU A 91 -14.63 7.40 4.53
N GLU A 92 -15.18 8.61 4.38
CA GLU A 92 -14.81 9.48 3.26
C GLU A 92 -13.43 10.14 3.39
N LYS A 93 -12.90 10.20 4.62
CA LYS A 93 -11.69 10.95 4.95
C LYS A 93 -10.56 10.01 5.36
N THR A 94 -9.32 10.43 5.10
CA THR A 94 -8.12 9.75 5.60
C THR A 94 -7.77 10.24 7.01
N GLY A 95 -6.80 9.61 7.67
CA GLY A 95 -6.35 9.97 9.02
C GLY A 95 -5.75 11.37 9.15
N ASP A 96 -5.49 12.07 8.05
CA ASP A 96 -5.10 13.49 8.07
C ASP A 96 -6.30 14.46 7.98
N GLY A 97 -7.52 13.94 7.81
CA GLY A 97 -8.77 14.69 7.72
C GLY A 97 -9.20 15.11 6.31
N GLN A 98 -8.39 14.85 5.28
CA GLN A 98 -8.72 15.16 3.89
C GLN A 98 -9.62 14.09 3.26
N ARG A 99 -10.48 14.48 2.32
CA ARG A 99 -11.36 13.54 1.57
C ARG A 99 -10.56 12.67 0.61
N LYS A 100 -10.84 11.37 0.58
CA LYS A 100 -10.20 10.39 -0.32
C LYS A 100 -10.35 10.78 -1.79
N ASP A 101 -11.50 11.33 -2.20
CA ASP A 101 -11.72 11.74 -3.59
C ASP A 101 -10.79 12.88 -4.04
N VAL A 102 -10.36 13.74 -3.12
CA VAL A 102 -9.38 14.79 -3.41
C VAL A 102 -8.01 14.18 -3.73
N TYR A 103 -7.64 13.09 -3.04
CA TYR A 103 -6.42 12.37 -3.34
C TYR A 103 -6.52 11.55 -4.63
N ARG A 104 -7.69 10.94 -4.88
CA ARG A 104 -7.94 10.24 -6.15
C ARG A 104 -7.80 11.17 -7.35
N SER A 105 -8.32 12.40 -7.27
CA SER A 105 -8.15 13.38 -8.35
C SER A 105 -6.70 13.87 -8.54
N GLN A 106 -5.82 13.58 -7.57
CA GLN A 106 -4.38 13.86 -7.63
C GLN A 106 -3.56 12.63 -8.06
N GLY A 107 -4.21 11.53 -8.47
CA GLY A 107 -3.56 10.31 -8.93
C GLY A 107 -3.18 9.31 -7.83
N VAL A 108 -3.67 9.48 -6.59
CA VAL A 108 -3.45 8.50 -5.52
C VAL A 108 -4.45 7.36 -5.67
N HIS A 109 -3.95 6.13 -5.81
CA HIS A 109 -4.79 4.93 -5.95
C HIS A 109 -5.09 4.32 -4.60
N PHE A 110 -6.35 4.35 -4.19
CA PHE A 110 -6.80 3.62 -3.01
C PHE A 110 -7.20 2.20 -3.39
N PHE A 111 -6.80 1.22 -2.59
CA PHE A 111 -7.14 -0.19 -2.79
C PHE A 111 -7.55 -0.84 -1.47
N GLU A 112 -8.40 -1.86 -1.54
CA GLU A 112 -8.81 -2.66 -0.37
C GLU A 112 -8.08 -4.00 -0.32
N THR A 113 -7.70 -4.54 -1.48
CA THR A 113 -6.98 -5.83 -1.57
C THR A 113 -5.75 -5.69 -2.45
N TYR A 114 -4.70 -6.46 -2.16
CA TYR A 114 -3.48 -6.49 -2.97
C TYR A 114 -3.70 -6.98 -4.41
N PRO A 115 -4.61 -7.94 -4.69
CA PRO A 115 -5.05 -8.21 -6.05
C PRO A 115 -5.60 -6.97 -6.77
N GLY A 116 -6.44 -6.17 -6.10
CA GLY A 116 -6.94 -4.90 -6.64
C GLY A 116 -5.82 -3.91 -6.98
N ALA A 117 -4.84 -3.77 -6.08
CA ALA A 117 -3.65 -2.94 -6.34
C ALA A 117 -2.83 -3.46 -7.52
N SER A 118 -2.71 -4.78 -7.70
CA SER A 118 -1.98 -5.38 -8.81
C SER A 118 -2.64 -5.11 -10.16
N LEU A 119 -3.98 -5.15 -10.22
CA LEU A 119 -4.71 -4.82 -11.45
C LEU A 119 -4.49 -3.35 -11.83
N GLU A 120 -4.51 -2.44 -10.85
CA GLU A 120 -4.24 -1.03 -11.10
C GLU A 120 -2.77 -0.80 -11.54
N ALA A 121 -1.82 -1.50 -10.92
CA ALA A 121 -0.42 -1.48 -11.36
C ALA A 121 -0.24 -2.01 -12.79
N HIS A 122 -1.03 -3.01 -13.20
CA HIS A 122 -1.05 -3.50 -14.58
C HIS A 122 -1.55 -2.45 -15.56
N TYR A 123 -2.61 -1.72 -15.24
CA TYR A 123 -3.08 -0.61 -16.09
C TYR A 123 -2.07 0.53 -16.23
N GLN A 124 -1.16 0.66 -15.26
CA GLN A 124 -0.05 1.62 -15.32
C GLN A 124 1.21 1.05 -15.99
N GLY A 125 1.14 -0.16 -16.54
CA GLY A 125 2.25 -0.83 -17.23
C GLY A 125 3.37 -1.30 -16.29
N LEU A 126 3.12 -1.35 -14.98
CA LEU A 126 4.11 -1.78 -13.98
C LEU A 126 4.15 -3.29 -13.80
N LEU A 127 3.03 -3.97 -14.08
CA LEU A 127 2.88 -5.41 -13.98
C LEU A 127 2.32 -5.99 -15.28
N SER A 128 2.74 -7.20 -15.62
CA SER A 128 2.12 -7.99 -16.69
C SER A 128 0.80 -8.62 -16.21
N GLY A 129 0.00 -9.15 -17.13
CA GLY A 129 -1.17 -9.93 -16.76
C GLY A 129 -0.82 -11.20 -15.98
N ASP A 130 0.32 -11.83 -16.28
CA ASP A 130 0.80 -12.99 -15.51
C ASP A 130 1.12 -12.62 -14.07
N ASP A 131 1.71 -11.44 -13.84
CA ASP A 131 1.98 -10.94 -12.49
C ASP A 131 0.68 -10.72 -11.69
N VAL A 132 -0.36 -10.16 -12.31
CA VAL A 132 -1.67 -9.99 -11.67
C VAL A 132 -2.27 -11.34 -11.30
N ARG A 133 -2.22 -12.33 -12.21
CA ARG A 133 -2.67 -13.70 -11.91
C ARG A 133 -1.89 -14.32 -10.75
N ALA A 134 -0.58 -14.13 -10.71
CA ALA A 134 0.26 -14.63 -9.64
C ALA A 134 -0.11 -14.00 -8.28
N VAL A 135 -0.34 -12.68 -8.24
CA VAL A 135 -0.79 -11.99 -7.01
C VAL A 135 -2.17 -12.48 -6.57
N CYS A 136 -3.11 -12.65 -7.51
CA CYS A 136 -4.44 -13.20 -7.22
C CYS A 136 -4.35 -14.60 -6.59
N GLN A 137 -3.58 -15.49 -7.20
CA GLN A 137 -3.40 -16.86 -6.73
C GLN A 137 -2.75 -16.88 -5.34
N ARG A 138 -1.67 -16.11 -5.13
CA ARG A 138 -0.98 -16.06 -3.84
C ARG A 138 -1.85 -15.47 -2.74
N ALA A 139 -2.60 -14.41 -3.01
CA ALA A 139 -3.53 -13.84 -2.04
C ALA A 139 -4.59 -14.85 -1.58
N HIS A 140 -5.12 -15.64 -2.52
CA HIS A 140 -6.10 -16.70 -2.22
C HIS A 140 -5.48 -17.83 -1.39
N GLU A 141 -4.31 -18.33 -1.79
CA GLU A 141 -3.58 -19.38 -1.06
C GLU A 141 -3.22 -18.95 0.36
N GLU A 142 -2.65 -17.75 0.53
CA GLU A 142 -2.21 -17.23 1.82
C GLU A 142 -3.39 -17.00 2.76
N LEU A 143 -4.48 -16.39 2.28
CA LEU A 143 -5.69 -16.18 3.10
C LEU A 143 -6.32 -17.52 3.52
N SER A 144 -6.33 -18.50 2.61
CA SER A 144 -6.85 -19.84 2.89
C SER A 144 -6.01 -20.55 3.96
N ALA A 145 -4.68 -20.44 3.88
CA ALA A 145 -3.75 -21.04 4.85
C ALA A 145 -3.69 -20.28 6.19
N MET A 146 -4.07 -19.01 6.22
CA MET A 146 -3.96 -18.16 7.42
C MET A 146 -4.87 -18.66 8.54
N ALA A 147 -4.29 -18.81 9.73
CA ALA A 147 -5.01 -19.10 10.96
C ALA A 147 -5.52 -17.79 11.57
N PHE A 148 -6.84 -17.68 11.70
CA PHE A 148 -7.47 -16.58 12.43
C PHE A 148 -7.63 -17.02 13.88
N VAL A 149 -7.34 -16.11 14.82
CA VAL A 149 -7.41 -16.36 16.26
C VAL A 149 -8.46 -15.46 16.91
N GLY A 150 -9.09 -15.95 17.97
CA GLY A 150 -10.13 -15.23 18.70
C GLY A 150 -11.53 -15.81 18.49
N SER A 151 -12.48 -15.30 19.29
CA SER A 151 -13.87 -15.80 19.34
C SER A 151 -14.66 -15.54 18.06
N ASP A 152 -14.22 -14.62 17.22
CA ASP A 152 -14.84 -14.23 15.95
C ASP A 152 -13.99 -14.64 14.73
N SER A 153 -13.03 -15.56 14.92
CA SER A 153 -12.07 -15.99 13.90
C SER A 153 -12.74 -16.52 12.62
N ASP A 154 -13.72 -17.42 12.75
CA ASP A 154 -14.43 -17.99 11.61
C ASP A 154 -15.21 -16.92 10.84
N ALA A 155 -15.92 -16.05 11.55
CA ALA A 155 -16.68 -14.96 10.94
C ALA A 155 -15.75 -13.97 10.20
N LYS A 156 -14.61 -13.60 10.80
CA LYS A 156 -13.59 -12.75 10.18
C LYS A 156 -13.00 -13.40 8.94
N LYS A 157 -12.64 -14.68 9.01
CA LYS A 157 -12.08 -15.41 7.86
C LYS A 157 -13.10 -15.50 6.72
N ALA A 158 -14.36 -15.77 7.03
CA ALA A 158 -15.43 -15.79 6.03
C ALA A 158 -15.62 -14.42 5.38
N GLN A 159 -15.62 -13.34 6.16
CA GLN A 159 -15.74 -11.97 5.64
C GLN A 159 -14.58 -11.60 4.71
N ARG A 160 -13.32 -11.85 5.13
CA ARG A 160 -12.13 -11.57 4.32
C ARG A 160 -12.10 -12.42 3.05
N SER A 161 -12.53 -13.68 3.14
CA SER A 161 -12.63 -14.56 1.96
C SER A 161 -13.65 -14.02 0.98
N GLN A 162 -14.83 -13.59 1.44
CA GLN A 162 -15.85 -13.00 0.58
C GLN A 162 -15.38 -11.69 -0.08
N GLU A 163 -14.64 -10.85 0.65
CA GLU A 163 -14.01 -9.64 0.11
C GLU A 163 -13.03 -9.97 -1.02
N LEU A 164 -12.15 -10.94 -0.79
CA LEU A 164 -11.18 -11.39 -1.79
C LEU A 164 -11.88 -11.99 -3.01
N GLU A 165 -12.83 -12.91 -2.84
CA GLU A 165 -13.53 -13.57 -3.96
C GLU A 165 -14.27 -12.58 -4.87
N ARG A 166 -14.90 -11.55 -4.28
CA ARG A 166 -15.52 -10.46 -5.06
C ARG A 166 -14.49 -9.75 -5.92
N GLU A 167 -13.33 -9.46 -5.36
CA GLU A 167 -12.26 -8.80 -6.11
C GLU A 167 -11.68 -9.70 -7.20
N LEU A 168 -11.41 -10.98 -6.91
CA LEU A 168 -10.91 -11.94 -7.88
C LEU A 168 -11.87 -12.11 -9.07
N THR A 169 -13.18 -12.15 -8.79
CA THR A 169 -14.21 -12.19 -9.85
C THR A 169 -14.15 -10.94 -10.72
N ARG A 170 -14.03 -9.75 -10.11
CA ARG A 170 -13.89 -8.47 -10.82
C ARG A 170 -12.65 -8.46 -11.71
N ILE A 171 -11.50 -8.88 -11.18
CA ILE A 171 -10.24 -8.96 -11.92
C ILE A 171 -10.35 -9.93 -13.09
N GLY A 172 -10.92 -11.13 -12.89
CA GLY A 172 -11.12 -12.11 -13.95
C GLY A 172 -11.91 -11.56 -15.14
N ALA A 173 -12.93 -10.74 -14.88
CA ALA A 173 -13.70 -10.07 -15.93
C ALA A 173 -12.84 -9.07 -16.74
N HIS A 174 -11.92 -8.35 -16.08
CA HIS A 174 -11.03 -7.40 -16.73
C HIS A 174 -9.87 -8.05 -17.49
N MET A 175 -9.44 -9.25 -17.11
CA MET A 175 -8.28 -9.94 -17.69
C MET A 175 -8.60 -10.84 -18.89
N THR A 176 -9.90 -11.05 -19.18
CA THR A 176 -10.36 -11.89 -20.29
C THR A 176 -10.63 -11.08 -21.58
N THR A 177 -10.55 -9.75 -21.51
CA THR A 177 -10.70 -8.81 -22.64
C THR A 177 -9.33 -8.40 -23.17
#